data_AF-A0A6L4AL44-F1
#
_entry.id   AF-A0A6L4AL44-F1
#
_cell.length_a   1.000
_cell.length_b   1.000
_cell.length_c   1.000
_cell.angle_alpha   90.00
_cell.angle_beta   90.00
_cell.angle_gamma   90.00
#
_symmetry.space_group_name_H-M   'P 1'
#
loop_
_entity.id
_entity.type
_entity.pdbx_description
1 polymer ?
#
loop_
_entity_poly.entity_id
_entity_poly.type
_entity_poly.pdbx_seq_one_letter_code
_entity_poly.pdbx_strand_id
1 'polypeptide(L)'
;MGRYILTDCSNVVLMWATNTAFGGQRTGHCLIVDNILVLLPWEQKETGYLRLEFHINQARLSAWKKTRYYCFSSDIRQTGVHQSLARHELEQLSPSGRSRPVSLEGACAYRLGRYKITADENKGIAWRTAGECDRIIGGDCMIESGILFLGPKEHEFEQGQRRLFYNELKLLPEWNATRAWGHQESLLMCENPEREGSAFDIWDGDRLKACMARYIPFLNGPEAQAKRGTRSTVR
;
A
#
# COMPACT_ATOMS: atom_id res chain seq x y z
N MET A 1 7.58 4.97 -4.71
CA MET A 1 6.12 4.79 -4.99
C MET A 1 5.52 6.17 -5.18
N GLY A 2 4.95 6.52 -6.34
CA GLY A 2 4.75 7.90 -6.81
C GLY A 2 4.08 8.95 -5.89
N ARG A 3 3.50 8.59 -4.75
CA ARG A 3 2.92 9.53 -3.75
C ARG A 3 3.56 9.46 -2.36
N TYR A 4 4.44 8.49 -2.12
CA TYR A 4 5.03 8.21 -0.81
C TYR A 4 6.55 8.11 -0.93
N ILE A 5 7.23 8.75 0.01
CA ILE A 5 8.64 8.53 0.29
C ILE A 5 8.73 7.46 1.37
N LEU A 6 9.56 6.45 1.16
CA LEU A 6 9.83 5.44 2.17
C LEU A 6 11.21 5.69 2.76
N THR A 7 11.30 5.66 4.08
CA THR A 7 12.55 5.81 4.81
C THR A 7 12.81 4.57 5.63
N ASP A 8 13.94 3.94 5.38
CA ASP A 8 14.42 2.76 6.11
C ASP A 8 15.36 3.24 7.23
N CYS A 9 14.78 3.52 8.40
CA CYS A 9 15.50 4.07 9.55
C CYS A 9 16.03 2.93 10.40
N SER A 10 17.18 2.36 10.00
CA SER A 10 17.76 1.14 10.56
C SER A 10 16.83 -0.07 10.39
N ASN A 11 17.37 -1.29 10.35
CA ASN A 11 16.70 -2.54 9.94
C ASN A 11 15.41 -2.94 10.71
N VAL A 12 14.86 -2.05 11.54
CA VAL A 12 13.74 -2.26 12.45
C VAL A 12 12.55 -1.34 12.14
N VAL A 13 12.77 -0.13 11.58
CA VAL A 13 11.69 0.86 11.42
C VAL A 13 11.61 1.36 9.98
N LEU A 14 10.55 0.92 9.30
CA LEU A 14 10.18 1.44 8.00
C LEU A 14 9.11 2.52 8.17
N MET A 15 9.34 3.69 7.58
CA MET A 15 8.44 4.84 7.63
C MET A 15 7.95 5.20 6.22
N TRP A 16 6.74 5.74 6.13
CA TRP A 16 6.26 6.44 4.95
C TRP A 16 6.06 7.92 5.25
N ALA A 17 6.27 8.74 4.23
CA ALA A 17 5.99 10.17 4.25
C ALA A 17 5.22 10.58 2.99
N THR A 18 4.25 11.49 3.13
CA THR A 18 3.57 12.13 2.01
C THR A 18 3.39 13.63 2.24
N ASN A 19 3.46 14.39 1.15
CA ASN A 19 3.19 15.82 1.18
C ASN A 19 1.68 16.09 1.30
N THR A 20 1.35 17.13 2.06
CA THR A 20 -0.01 17.66 2.20
C THR A 20 -0.02 19.13 1.76
N ALA A 21 -1.20 19.72 1.64
CA ALA A 21 -1.32 21.12 1.24
C ALA A 21 -0.54 22.05 2.20
N PHE A 22 -0.07 23.19 1.66
CA PHE A 22 0.63 24.24 2.42
C PHE A 22 1.96 23.82 3.06
N GLY A 23 2.70 22.89 2.42
CA GLY A 23 4.03 22.49 2.90
C GLY A 23 4.00 21.62 4.14
N GLY A 24 2.83 21.10 4.54
CA GLY A 24 2.75 20.09 5.59
C GLY A 24 3.16 18.71 5.08
N GLN A 25 3.69 17.88 5.96
CA GLN A 25 3.96 16.47 5.70
C GLN A 25 3.24 15.59 6.71
N ARG A 26 2.78 14.43 6.25
CA ARG A 26 2.31 13.35 7.12
C ARG A 26 3.30 12.21 7.08
N THR A 27 3.60 11.66 8.24
CA THR A 27 4.46 10.49 8.39
C THR A 27 3.72 9.40 9.18
N GLY A 28 4.07 8.16 8.89
CA GLY A 28 3.56 7.00 9.60
C GLY A 28 4.46 5.80 9.42
N HIS A 29 4.23 4.77 10.23
CA HIS A 29 4.97 3.51 10.12
C HIS A 29 4.49 2.67 8.93
N CYS A 30 5.37 1.77 8.48
CA CYS A 30 5.07 0.73 7.54
C CYS A 30 5.34 -0.65 8.15
N LEU A 31 4.64 -1.66 7.65
CA LEU A 31 4.91 -3.06 7.91
C LEU A 31 5.08 -3.79 6.58
N ILE A 32 6.03 -4.73 6.50
CA ILE A 32 6.14 -5.65 5.36
C ILE A 32 5.48 -6.97 5.73
N VAL A 33 4.41 -7.31 5.01
CA VAL A 33 3.71 -8.60 5.05
C VAL A 33 4.03 -9.33 3.75
N ASP A 34 5.12 -10.10 3.77
CA ASP A 34 5.63 -10.84 2.61
C ASP A 34 5.79 -9.92 1.37
N ASN A 35 4.95 -10.06 0.34
CA ASN A 35 4.99 -9.24 -0.88
C ASN A 35 4.19 -7.93 -0.82
N ILE A 36 3.61 -7.59 0.33
CA ILE A 36 2.77 -6.41 0.54
C ILE A 36 3.40 -5.46 1.56
N LEU A 37 3.56 -4.19 1.19
CA LEU A 37 3.89 -3.10 2.10
C LEU A 37 2.61 -2.47 2.66
N VAL A 38 2.35 -2.66 3.95
CA VAL A 38 1.18 -2.10 4.63
C VAL A 38 1.55 -0.74 5.22
N LEU A 39 0.87 0.32 4.77
CA LEU A 39 0.98 1.66 5.31
C LEU A 39 0.06 1.80 6.53
N LEU A 40 0.64 1.99 7.72
CA LEU A 40 -0.12 2.22 8.95
C LEU A 40 -0.64 3.67 8.99
N PRO A 41 -1.61 3.99 9.87
CA PRO A 41 -2.12 5.34 10.01
C PRO A 41 -0.99 6.33 10.29
N TRP A 42 -1.18 7.57 9.83
CA TRP A 42 -0.22 8.63 10.12
C TRP A 42 -0.24 8.97 11.61
N GLU A 43 0.92 9.27 12.17
CA GLU A 43 1.07 9.57 13.59
C GLU A 43 1.46 11.02 13.82
N GLN A 44 2.15 11.62 12.86
CA GLN A 44 2.68 12.96 12.97
C GLN A 44 2.30 13.81 11.76
N LYS A 45 2.04 15.08 12.05
CA LYS A 45 1.93 16.15 11.06
C LYS A 45 3.04 17.14 11.35
N GLU A 46 3.94 17.32 10.40
CA GLU A 46 5.11 18.16 10.53
C GLU A 46 5.14 19.23 9.44
N THR A 47 5.89 20.30 9.69
CA THR A 47 6.33 21.18 8.61
C THR A 47 7.29 20.38 7.75
N GLY A 48 6.90 20.14 6.50
CA GLY A 48 7.69 19.36 5.58
C GLY A 48 8.14 20.17 4.38
N TYR A 49 8.49 19.45 3.33
CA TYR A 49 8.88 20.03 2.06
C TYR A 49 7.74 20.79 1.40
N LEU A 50 8.07 21.88 0.70
CA LEU A 50 7.15 22.41 -0.31
C LEU A 50 6.91 21.34 -1.38
N ARG A 51 5.76 21.42 -2.05
CA ARG A 51 5.36 20.40 -3.04
C ARG A 51 6.48 20.14 -4.06
N LEU A 52 7.13 21.18 -4.58
CA LEU A 52 8.22 21.02 -5.56
C LEU A 52 9.44 20.28 -4.97
N GLU A 53 9.87 20.67 -3.78
CA GLU A 53 11.01 20.03 -3.08
C GLU A 53 10.73 18.55 -2.79
N PHE A 54 9.51 18.21 -2.40
CA PHE A 54 9.10 16.82 -2.17
C PHE A 54 9.26 15.97 -3.45
N HIS A 55 8.84 16.49 -4.61
CA HIS A 55 8.96 15.77 -5.88
C HIS A 55 10.42 15.66 -6.33
N ILE A 56 11.24 16.71 -6.13
CA ILE A 56 12.68 16.67 -6.42
C ILE A 56 13.38 15.61 -5.57
N ASN A 57 13.09 15.57 -4.28
CA ASN A 57 13.66 14.57 -3.37
C ASN A 57 13.20 13.17 -3.73
N GLN A 58 11.92 12.97 -4.03
CA GLN A 58 11.38 11.68 -4.46
C GLN A 58 12.06 11.16 -5.74
N ALA A 59 12.34 12.04 -6.71
CA ALA A 59 13.03 11.67 -7.95
C ALA A 59 14.48 11.25 -7.75
N ARG A 60 15.10 11.61 -6.61
CA ARG A 60 16.47 11.21 -6.25
C ARG A 60 16.54 9.86 -5.54
N LEU A 61 15.41 9.32 -5.08
CA LEU A 61 15.37 8.06 -4.34
C LEU A 61 15.34 6.87 -5.29
N SER A 62 15.98 5.78 -4.88
CA SER A 62 15.91 4.51 -5.60
C SER A 62 14.48 3.97 -5.63
N ALA A 63 14.14 3.25 -6.71
CA ALA A 63 12.89 2.50 -6.79
C ALA A 63 12.76 1.50 -5.62
N TRP A 64 11.54 1.36 -5.11
CA TRP A 64 11.23 0.40 -4.05
C TRP A 64 11.10 -1.00 -4.66
N LYS A 65 11.94 -1.94 -4.21
CA LYS A 65 12.02 -3.30 -4.76
C LYS A 65 11.76 -4.42 -3.75
N LYS A 66 11.47 -4.07 -2.49
CA LYS A 66 11.31 -5.06 -1.42
C LYS A 66 9.96 -5.75 -1.44
N THR A 67 8.92 -5.10 -1.97
CA THR A 67 7.56 -5.65 -2.08
C THR A 67 6.98 -5.32 -3.45
N ARG A 68 6.07 -6.16 -3.92
CA ARG A 68 5.37 -5.96 -5.21
C ARG A 68 4.18 -5.01 -5.06
N TYR A 69 3.50 -5.10 -3.92
CA TYR A 69 2.28 -4.35 -3.64
C TYR A 69 2.42 -3.46 -2.41
N TYR A 70 1.52 -2.49 -2.29
CA TYR A 70 1.27 -1.73 -1.07
C TYR A 70 -0.23 -1.44 -0.91
N CYS A 71 -0.68 -1.29 0.34
CA CYS A 71 -2.04 -0.88 0.68
C CYS A 71 -2.06 -0.18 2.05
N PHE A 72 -3.19 0.41 2.44
CA PHE A 72 -3.37 0.93 3.80
C PHE A 72 -3.89 -0.15 4.75
N SER A 73 -3.47 -0.08 6.01
CA SER A 73 -4.01 -0.98 7.05
C SER A 73 -5.51 -0.81 7.26
N SER A 74 -6.06 0.37 6.99
CA SER A 74 -7.51 0.64 7.04
C SER A 74 -8.31 -0.19 6.04
N ASP A 75 -7.65 -0.64 4.97
CA ASP A 75 -8.28 -1.38 3.88
C ASP A 75 -8.23 -2.89 4.10
N ILE A 76 -7.48 -3.33 5.13
CA ILE A 76 -7.39 -4.72 5.56
C ILE A 76 -8.27 -4.92 6.80
N ARG A 77 -9.09 -5.96 6.75
CA ARG A 77 -10.03 -6.38 7.79
C ARG A 77 -9.68 -7.76 8.29
N GLN A 78 -9.97 -8.01 9.56
CA GLN A 78 -9.83 -9.33 10.13
C GLN A 78 -10.94 -10.25 9.60
N THR A 79 -10.63 -11.52 9.38
CA THR A 79 -11.63 -12.53 9.07
C THR A 79 -12.38 -12.91 10.34
N GLY A 80 -13.71 -13.02 10.28
CA GLY A 80 -14.57 -13.33 11.43
C GLY A 80 -14.92 -12.13 12.32
N VAL A 81 -14.18 -11.02 12.21
CA VAL A 81 -14.46 -9.78 12.97
C VAL A 81 -14.66 -8.61 12.00
N HIS A 82 -15.70 -7.80 12.22
CA HIS A 82 -15.96 -6.61 11.39
C HIS A 82 -15.05 -5.40 11.71
N GLN A 83 -13.82 -5.64 12.16
CA GLN A 83 -12.88 -4.60 12.58
C GLN A 83 -11.62 -4.60 11.70
N SER A 84 -10.99 -3.43 11.59
CA SER A 84 -9.65 -3.31 10.99
C SER A 84 -8.63 -4.00 11.89
N LEU A 85 -7.65 -4.66 11.29
CA LEU A 85 -6.61 -5.36 12.05
C LEU A 85 -5.76 -4.37 12.83
N ALA A 86 -5.56 -4.67 14.10
CA ALA A 86 -4.60 -3.93 14.91
C ALA A 86 -3.17 -4.22 14.41
N ARG A 87 -2.25 -3.29 14.69
CA ARG A 87 -0.83 -3.40 14.28
C ARG A 87 -0.20 -4.75 14.65
N HIS A 88 -0.40 -5.21 15.88
CA HIS A 88 0.14 -6.49 16.35
C HIS A 88 -0.43 -7.70 15.62
N GLU A 89 -1.67 -7.61 15.10
CA GLU A 89 -2.28 -8.69 14.31
C GLU A 89 -1.73 -8.70 12.89
N LEU A 90 -1.49 -7.53 12.30
CA LEU A 90 -0.80 -7.39 11.01
C LEU A 90 0.63 -7.93 11.08
N GLU A 91 1.36 -7.66 12.16
CA GLU A 91 2.71 -8.20 12.39
C GLU A 91 2.71 -9.73 12.44
N GLN A 92 1.62 -10.35 12.91
CA GLN A 92 1.47 -11.81 12.90
C GLN A 92 1.06 -12.39 11.53
N LEU A 93 0.74 -11.56 10.54
CA LEU A 93 0.53 -12.03 9.15
C LEU A 93 1.87 -12.24 8.44
N SER A 94 2.94 -11.57 8.87
CA SER A 94 4.27 -11.71 8.28
C SER A 94 4.80 -13.12 8.54
N PRO A 95 5.11 -13.91 7.50
CA PRO A 95 5.46 -15.31 7.67
C PRO A 95 6.94 -15.44 8.03
N SER A 96 7.21 -15.86 9.27
CA SER A 96 8.42 -16.61 9.59
C SER A 96 8.39 -18.05 9.04
N GLY A 97 7.58 -18.35 8.02
CA GLY A 97 7.56 -19.65 7.36
C GLY A 97 6.40 -19.82 6.38
N ARG A 98 6.75 -19.94 5.09
CA ARG A 98 6.03 -20.55 3.96
C ARG A 98 4.50 -20.55 4.06
N SER A 99 3.83 -19.79 3.19
CA SER A 99 2.38 -19.91 3.01
C SER A 99 2.03 -21.38 2.77
N ARG A 100 1.35 -21.98 3.73
CA ARG A 100 0.79 -23.31 3.54
C ARG A 100 -0.33 -23.14 2.49
N PRO A 101 -0.39 -23.98 1.44
CA PRO A 101 -1.53 -23.96 0.55
C PRO A 101 -2.79 -24.09 1.39
N VAL A 102 -3.73 -23.18 1.18
CA VAL A 102 -5.01 -23.19 1.89
C VAL A 102 -5.73 -24.48 1.50
N SER A 103 -5.73 -25.47 2.39
CA SER A 103 -6.53 -26.70 2.21
C SER A 103 -8.00 -26.36 2.42
N LEU A 104 -8.72 -26.19 1.32
CA LEU A 104 -10.17 -26.02 1.30
C LEU A 104 -10.83 -27.40 1.38
N GLU A 105 -10.94 -27.97 2.58
CA GLU A 105 -11.61 -29.25 2.76
C GLU A 105 -13.14 -29.08 2.81
N GLY A 106 -13.83 -29.75 1.88
CA GLY A 106 -15.21 -30.20 2.04
C GLY A 106 -16.36 -29.24 1.72
N ALA A 107 -16.16 -27.92 1.70
CA ALA A 107 -17.22 -26.97 1.37
C ALA A 107 -16.89 -26.11 0.15
N CYS A 108 -17.78 -26.11 -0.85
CA CYS A 108 -17.62 -25.28 -2.05
C CYS A 108 -18.02 -23.81 -1.83
N ALA A 109 -18.57 -23.48 -0.65
CA ALA A 109 -19.06 -22.14 -0.33
C ALA A 109 -18.94 -21.81 1.16
N TYR A 110 -18.52 -20.58 1.44
CA TYR A 110 -18.26 -20.04 2.76
C TYR A 110 -18.89 -18.65 2.92
N ARG A 111 -19.11 -18.23 4.16
CA ARG A 111 -19.54 -16.88 4.53
C ARG A 111 -18.35 -16.04 4.98
N LEU A 112 -18.20 -14.87 4.39
CA LEU A 112 -17.30 -13.81 4.85
C LEU A 112 -18.11 -12.53 5.08
N GLY A 113 -18.64 -12.34 6.29
CA GLY A 113 -19.55 -11.23 6.59
C GLY A 113 -20.80 -11.27 5.71
N ARG A 114 -20.93 -10.29 4.80
CA ARG A 114 -22.04 -10.21 3.81
C ARG A 114 -21.74 -10.93 2.49
N TYR A 115 -20.53 -11.43 2.31
CA TYR A 115 -20.06 -12.05 1.08
C TYR A 115 -20.17 -13.57 1.17
N LYS A 116 -20.66 -14.18 0.09
CA LYS A 116 -20.53 -15.63 -0.17
C LYS A 116 -19.25 -15.84 -0.95
N ILE A 117 -18.31 -16.59 -0.38
CA ILE A 117 -17.05 -16.95 -1.02
C ILE A 117 -17.18 -18.38 -1.53
N THR A 118 -16.99 -18.58 -2.83
CA THR A 118 -16.95 -19.92 -3.43
C THR A 118 -15.55 -20.22 -3.86
N ALA A 119 -15.04 -21.39 -3.48
CA ALA A 119 -13.72 -21.85 -3.91
C ALA A 119 -13.90 -23.16 -4.66
N ASP A 120 -13.41 -23.18 -5.90
CA ASP A 120 -13.45 -24.33 -6.80
C ASP A 120 -12.01 -24.72 -7.12
N GLU A 121 -11.69 -26.01 -7.04
CA GLU A 121 -10.37 -26.56 -7.36
C GLU A 121 -9.87 -26.14 -8.75
N ASN A 122 -10.77 -25.88 -9.69
CA ASN A 122 -10.43 -25.56 -11.08
C ASN A 122 -10.67 -24.09 -11.48
N LYS A 123 -11.54 -23.35 -10.76
CA LYS A 123 -12.00 -22.01 -11.17
C LYS A 123 -11.52 -20.87 -10.28
N GLY A 124 -10.69 -21.18 -9.28
CA GLY A 124 -10.21 -20.17 -8.34
C GLY A 124 -11.27 -19.81 -7.30
N ILE A 125 -11.10 -18.63 -6.70
CA ILE A 125 -11.95 -18.14 -5.62
C ILE A 125 -12.78 -17.00 -6.16
N ALA A 126 -14.09 -17.02 -5.91
CA ALA A 126 -15.01 -15.97 -6.33
C ALA A 126 -15.87 -15.51 -5.15
N TRP A 127 -16.35 -14.27 -5.22
CA TRP A 127 -17.24 -13.68 -4.22
C TRP A 127 -18.58 -13.29 -4.83
N ARG A 128 -19.62 -13.32 -3.99
CA ARG A 128 -20.95 -12.78 -4.30
C ARG A 128 -21.52 -12.02 -3.11
N THR A 129 -22.31 -10.98 -3.36
CA THR A 129 -23.08 -10.24 -2.34
C THR A 129 -24.36 -9.69 -2.94
N ALA A 130 -25.33 -9.31 -2.10
CA ALA A 130 -26.45 -8.50 -2.55
C ALA A 130 -26.01 -7.06 -2.86
N GLY A 131 -26.19 -6.64 -4.10
CA GLY A 131 -25.94 -5.30 -4.60
C GLY A 131 -27.17 -4.39 -4.48
N GLU A 132 -27.22 -3.39 -5.35
CA GLU A 132 -28.33 -2.46 -5.49
C GLU A 132 -29.52 -3.12 -6.22
N CYS A 133 -30.73 -2.61 -5.99
CA CYS A 133 -31.95 -3.06 -6.68
C CYS A 133 -32.24 -4.57 -6.58
N ASP A 134 -31.96 -5.17 -5.42
CA ASP A 134 -32.13 -6.62 -5.17
C ASP A 134 -31.39 -7.53 -6.16
N ARG A 135 -30.33 -7.03 -6.82
CA ARG A 135 -29.47 -7.87 -7.66
C ARG A 135 -28.40 -8.53 -6.83
N ILE A 136 -27.99 -9.74 -7.21
CA ILE A 136 -26.77 -10.34 -6.68
C ILE A 136 -25.62 -9.95 -7.61
N ILE A 137 -24.52 -9.51 -7.03
CA ILE A 137 -23.31 -9.13 -7.77
C ILE A 137 -22.16 -10.00 -7.31
N GLY A 138 -21.15 -10.16 -8.15
CA GLY A 138 -19.96 -10.91 -7.80
C GLY A 138 -18.77 -10.61 -8.69
N GLY A 139 -17.66 -11.25 -8.36
CA GLY A 139 -16.40 -11.15 -9.08
C GLY A 139 -15.38 -12.14 -8.53
N ASP A 140 -14.19 -12.11 -9.10
CA ASP A 140 -13.12 -12.98 -8.68
C ASP A 140 -12.45 -12.51 -7.38
N CYS A 141 -11.74 -13.41 -6.72
CA CYS A 141 -10.90 -13.13 -5.56
C CYS A 141 -9.47 -13.59 -5.85
N MET A 142 -8.52 -12.95 -5.18
CA MET A 142 -7.12 -13.40 -5.14
C MET A 142 -6.65 -13.52 -3.70
N ILE A 143 -5.74 -14.46 -3.42
CA ILE A 143 -5.01 -14.51 -2.15
C ILE A 143 -3.59 -14.06 -2.41
N GLU A 144 -3.14 -13.01 -1.73
CA GLU A 144 -1.78 -12.51 -1.81
C GLU A 144 -1.24 -12.37 -0.38
N SER A 145 -0.04 -12.92 -0.14
CA SER A 145 0.62 -12.85 1.17
C SER A 145 -0.28 -13.29 2.35
N GLY A 146 -1.14 -14.30 2.13
CA GLY A 146 -2.07 -14.85 3.14
C GLY A 146 -3.33 -14.00 3.41
N ILE A 147 -3.58 -12.96 2.61
CA ILE A 147 -4.74 -12.07 2.70
C ILE A 147 -5.65 -12.29 1.49
N LEU A 148 -6.96 -12.45 1.72
CA LEU A 148 -7.95 -12.56 0.66
C LEU A 148 -8.36 -11.17 0.15
N PHE A 149 -8.17 -10.89 -1.14
CA PHE A 149 -8.65 -9.67 -1.79
C PHE A 149 -9.86 -9.96 -2.66
N LEU A 150 -10.95 -9.24 -2.40
CA LEU A 150 -12.16 -9.26 -3.22
C LEU A 150 -11.93 -8.37 -4.45
N GLY A 151 -11.98 -8.97 -5.64
CA GLY A 151 -11.85 -8.28 -6.92
C GLY A 151 -13.02 -7.34 -7.23
N PRO A 152 -12.95 -6.61 -8.35
CA PRO A 152 -14.02 -5.72 -8.77
C PRO A 152 -15.34 -6.46 -9.04
N LYS A 153 -16.44 -5.72 -9.11
CA LYS A 153 -17.72 -6.26 -9.62
C LYS A 153 -17.56 -6.56 -11.11
N GLU A 154 -17.69 -7.84 -11.47
CA GLU A 154 -17.60 -8.30 -12.86
C GLU A 154 -18.93 -8.87 -13.35
N HIS A 155 -19.67 -9.50 -12.43
CA HIS A 155 -20.88 -10.26 -12.74
C HIS A 155 -22.08 -9.67 -12.01
N GLU A 156 -23.21 -9.61 -12.71
CA GLU A 156 -24.51 -9.29 -12.14
C GLU A 156 -25.45 -10.45 -12.47
N PHE A 157 -26.17 -10.91 -11.45
CA PHE A 157 -27.07 -12.05 -11.54
C PHE A 157 -28.50 -11.53 -11.44
N GLU A 158 -29.31 -11.78 -12.47
CA GLU A 158 -30.69 -11.29 -12.57
C GLU A 158 -31.63 -11.93 -11.54
N GLN A 159 -31.30 -13.11 -11.04
CA GLN A 159 -32.09 -13.84 -10.07
C GLN A 159 -31.42 -13.85 -8.71
N GLY A 160 -31.99 -13.12 -7.76
CA GLY A 160 -31.71 -13.36 -6.36
C GLY A 160 -32.45 -12.41 -5.46
N GLN A 161 -33.53 -12.87 -4.83
CA GLN A 161 -34.14 -12.10 -3.77
C GLN A 161 -33.11 -11.90 -2.66
N ARG A 162 -32.75 -10.65 -2.38
CA ARG A 162 -31.79 -10.25 -1.33
C ARG A 162 -32.04 -10.98 -0.01
N ARG A 163 -33.31 -11.16 0.36
CA ARG A 163 -33.72 -11.88 1.57
C ARG A 163 -33.34 -13.37 1.52
N LEU A 164 -33.58 -14.06 0.40
CA LEU A 164 -33.19 -15.46 0.23
C LEU A 164 -31.67 -15.62 0.27
N PHE A 165 -30.94 -14.73 -0.41
CA PHE A 165 -29.47 -14.74 -0.38
C PHE A 165 -28.92 -14.65 1.05
N TYR A 166 -29.40 -13.72 1.87
CA TYR A 166 -28.94 -13.62 3.26
C TYR A 166 -29.40 -14.78 4.14
N ASN A 167 -30.54 -15.40 3.85
CA ASN A 167 -30.97 -16.61 4.54
C ASN A 167 -30.04 -17.78 4.24
N GLU A 168 -29.68 -18.00 2.98
CA GLU A 168 -28.69 -19.00 2.58
C GLU A 168 -27.31 -18.69 3.17
N LEU A 169 -26.89 -17.42 3.13
CA LEU A 169 -25.59 -16.99 3.62
C LEU A 169 -25.40 -17.33 5.11
N LYS A 170 -26.46 -17.25 5.92
CA LYS A 170 -26.43 -17.61 7.35
C LYS A 170 -26.19 -19.11 7.60
N LEU A 171 -26.48 -19.97 6.63
CA LEU A 171 -26.31 -21.42 6.72
C LEU A 171 -24.91 -21.87 6.31
N LEU A 172 -24.12 -20.99 5.67
CA LEU A 172 -22.78 -21.33 5.22
C LEU A 172 -21.77 -21.29 6.38
N PRO A 173 -20.76 -22.20 6.38
CA PRO A 173 -19.65 -22.12 7.31
C PRO A 173 -18.87 -20.82 7.13
N GLU A 174 -18.27 -20.31 8.19
CA GLU A 174 -17.45 -19.11 8.10
C GLU A 174 -16.16 -19.38 7.31
N TRP A 175 -15.75 -18.39 6.51
CA TRP A 175 -14.44 -18.39 5.88
C TRP A 175 -13.36 -18.31 6.97
N ASN A 176 -12.45 -19.29 7.01
CA ASN A 176 -11.33 -19.35 7.95
C ASN A 176 -9.99 -19.62 7.26
N ALA A 177 -10.00 -19.64 5.93
CA ALA A 177 -8.85 -19.96 5.09
C ALA A 177 -7.77 -18.87 5.12
N THR A 178 -8.17 -17.61 5.32
CA THR A 178 -7.26 -16.47 5.53
C THR A 178 -7.60 -15.76 6.83
N ARG A 179 -6.58 -15.24 7.53
CA ARG A 179 -6.75 -14.46 8.76
C ARG A 179 -7.28 -13.04 8.50
N ALA A 180 -7.07 -12.56 7.28
CA ALA A 180 -7.40 -11.21 6.87
C ALA A 180 -8.01 -11.19 5.46
N TRP A 181 -8.74 -10.13 5.17
CA TRP A 181 -9.28 -9.85 3.85
C TRP A 181 -9.35 -8.34 3.56
N GLY A 182 -9.42 -7.98 2.29
CA GLY A 182 -9.55 -6.59 1.82
C GLY A 182 -10.19 -6.53 0.43
N HIS A 183 -10.23 -5.33 -0.15
CA HIS A 183 -10.63 -5.15 -1.54
C HIS A 183 -9.39 -5.02 -2.43
N GLN A 184 -9.43 -5.65 -3.61
CA GLN A 184 -8.31 -5.63 -4.56
C GLN A 184 -7.99 -4.20 -5.05
N GLU A 185 -8.99 -3.33 -5.12
CA GLU A 185 -8.81 -1.91 -5.48
C GLU A 185 -7.92 -1.13 -4.50
N SER A 186 -7.80 -1.60 -3.26
CA SER A 186 -6.90 -1.05 -2.25
C SER A 186 -5.46 -1.55 -2.39
N LEU A 187 -5.23 -2.61 -3.17
CA LEU A 187 -3.92 -3.21 -3.39
C LEU A 187 -3.26 -2.58 -4.63
N LEU A 188 -2.27 -1.73 -4.39
CA LEU A 188 -1.60 -0.94 -5.42
C LEU A 188 -0.22 -1.52 -5.71
N MET A 189 0.21 -1.52 -6.97
CA MET A 189 1.57 -1.97 -7.30
C MET A 189 2.61 -0.92 -6.88
N CYS A 190 3.71 -1.37 -6.27
CA CYS A 190 4.84 -0.51 -5.90
C CYS A 190 5.59 0.02 -7.12
N GLU A 191 5.66 -0.80 -8.17
CA GLU A 191 6.27 -0.49 -9.46
C GLU A 191 5.18 -0.38 -10.53
N ASN A 192 5.28 0.65 -11.36
CA ASN A 192 4.55 0.72 -12.62
C ASN A 192 5.64 0.65 -13.70
N PRO A 193 5.87 -0.52 -14.32
CA PRO A 193 6.94 -0.68 -15.31
C PRO A 193 6.75 0.21 -16.55
N GLU A 194 5.56 0.82 -16.72
CA GLU A 194 5.19 1.62 -17.89
C GLU A 194 5.19 3.14 -17.67
N ARG A 195 5.63 3.65 -16.50
CA ARG A 195 5.90 5.10 -16.37
C ARG A 195 7.32 5.45 -16.85
N GLU A 196 7.61 5.05 -18.08
CA GLU A 196 8.54 5.78 -18.96
C GLU A 196 7.86 6.97 -19.67
N GLY A 197 6.53 7.12 -19.55
CA GLY A 197 5.82 8.37 -19.83
C GLY A 197 5.83 9.25 -18.58
N SER A 198 6.68 10.26 -18.59
CA SER A 198 7.15 10.89 -17.37
C SER A 198 6.10 11.88 -16.81
N ALA A 199 5.85 11.84 -15.50
CA ALA A 199 5.27 13.00 -14.82
C ALA A 199 6.21 14.24 -14.88
N PHE A 200 7.40 14.06 -15.45
CA PHE A 200 8.35 15.09 -15.86
C PHE A 200 8.04 15.72 -17.23
N ASP A 201 7.12 15.19 -18.05
CA ASP A 201 6.82 15.77 -19.37
C ASP A 201 6.01 17.07 -19.23
N ILE A 202 5.47 17.32 -18.03
CA ILE A 202 4.85 18.60 -17.64
C ILE A 202 5.89 19.60 -17.09
N TRP A 203 7.08 19.11 -16.70
CA TRP A 203 8.17 19.92 -16.13
C TRP A 203 9.45 19.61 -16.89
N ASP A 204 9.56 20.22 -18.07
CA ASP A 204 10.76 20.33 -18.90
C ASP A 204 12.05 20.17 -18.07
N GLY A 205 12.78 19.07 -18.32
CA GLY A 205 13.98 18.70 -17.58
C GLY A 205 15.05 19.80 -17.60
N ASP A 206 15.03 20.67 -18.60
CA ASP A 206 15.93 21.82 -18.70
C ASP A 206 15.52 22.95 -17.75
N ARG A 207 14.22 23.13 -17.48
CA ARG A 207 13.73 24.07 -16.45
C ARG A 207 14.07 23.61 -15.04
N LEU A 208 14.01 22.31 -14.76
CA LEU A 208 14.40 21.76 -13.46
C LEU A 208 15.91 21.82 -13.23
N LYS A 209 16.73 21.54 -14.27
CA LYS A 209 18.18 21.77 -14.21
C LYS A 209 18.52 23.25 -14.01
N ALA A 210 17.84 24.16 -14.70
CA ALA A 210 18.01 25.60 -14.54
C ALA A 210 17.56 26.10 -13.15
N CYS A 211 16.51 25.50 -12.57
CA CYS A 211 16.05 25.80 -11.22
C CYS A 211 17.05 25.27 -10.17
N MET A 212 17.55 24.04 -10.33
CA MET A 212 18.56 23.47 -9.44
C MET A 212 19.88 24.26 -9.48
N ALA A 213 20.32 24.70 -10.66
CA ALA A 213 21.52 25.54 -10.79
C ALA A 213 21.42 26.89 -10.05
N ARG A 214 20.20 27.40 -9.83
CA ARG A 214 19.96 28.66 -9.10
C ARG A 214 19.87 28.49 -7.57
N TYR A 215 19.52 27.30 -7.07
CA TYR A 215 19.31 27.05 -5.63
C TYR A 215 20.50 26.36 -4.92
N ILE A 216 21.45 25.78 -5.66
CA ILE A 216 22.64 25.13 -5.09
C ILE A 216 23.60 26.06 -4.31
N PRO A 217 23.69 27.39 -4.51
CA PRO A 217 24.60 28.22 -3.72
C PRO A 217 24.26 28.28 -2.22
N PHE A 218 23.03 27.95 -1.83
CA PHE A 218 22.57 28.08 -0.43
C PHE A 218 22.86 26.86 0.46
N LEU A 219 23.26 25.71 -0.12
CA LEU A 219 23.58 24.50 0.64
C LEU A 219 25.09 24.25 0.82
N ASN A 220 25.94 25.04 0.14
CA ASN A 220 27.38 25.01 0.30
C ASN A 220 27.87 26.38 0.82
N GLY A 221 27.54 26.69 2.07
CA GLY A 221 28.15 27.83 2.78
C GLY A 221 29.63 27.54 3.10
N PRO A 222 30.52 28.55 3.04
CA PRO A 222 31.96 28.35 3.19
C PRO A 222 32.37 28.28 4.67
N GLU A 223 32.37 27.09 5.25
CA GLU A 223 33.15 26.78 6.46
C GLU A 223 34.28 25.80 6.10
N ALA A 224 35.32 26.30 5.44
CA ALA A 224 36.65 25.67 5.43
C ALA A 224 37.68 26.58 4.78
N GLN A 225 38.14 27.62 5.48
CA GLN A 225 39.52 28.13 5.34
C GLN A 225 39.84 29.11 6.48
N ALA A 226 40.09 28.56 7.66
CA ALA A 226 40.92 29.22 8.67
C ALA A 226 42.16 28.34 8.91
N LYS A 227 43.33 28.99 8.98
CA LYS A 227 44.66 28.48 9.39
C LYS A 227 45.61 27.98 8.28
N ARG A 228 46.30 28.93 7.64
CA ARG A 228 47.77 28.95 7.44
C ARG A 228 48.16 30.43 7.50
N GLY A 229 48.93 30.93 8.45
CA GLY A 229 50.21 30.40 8.90
C GLY A 229 51.27 31.44 8.51
N THR A 230 51.48 32.40 9.41
CA THR A 230 52.46 33.47 9.40
C THR A 230 53.86 32.98 9.01
N ARG A 231 54.57 33.69 8.12
CA ARG A 231 56.04 33.80 8.21
C ARG A 231 56.61 35.04 7.52
N SER A 232 57.52 35.65 8.25
CA SER A 232 58.38 36.80 8.02
C SER A 232 59.46 36.60 6.97
N THR A 233 59.89 37.71 6.34
CA THR A 233 61.28 38.05 5.97
C THR A 233 61.27 39.54 5.61
N VAL A 234 61.85 40.46 6.39
CA VAL A 234 63.28 40.82 6.48
C VAL A 234 63.94 40.95 5.10
N ARG A 235 64.03 42.19 4.62
CA ARG A 235 65.29 42.89 4.31
C ARG A 235 65.04 44.39 4.25
#